data_AF-A0A914WLH1-F1
#
_entry.id   AF-A0A914WLH1-F1
#
_cell.length_a   1.000
_cell.length_b   1.000
_cell.length_c   1.000
_cell.angle_alpha   90.00
_cell.angle_beta   90.00
_cell.angle_gamma   90.00
#
_symmetry.space_group_name_H-M   'P 1'
#
loop_
_entity.id
_entity.type
_entity.pdbx_description
1 polymer ?
#
loop_
_entity_poly.entity_id
_entity_poly.type
_entity_poly.pdbx_seq_one_letter_code
_entity_poly.pdbx_strand_id
1 'polypeptide(L)'
;MALLELSSISPHEERNRIVRILNYKRNEETNYTLYVIQVHLGDFTWTVERRFRDFAEFDSKRFKDQKRSFLPPKKLVGNSDPNFLTERRSELEKYLRTVVELEMWLQKKREGFAMPRLLARFLDFHQYVSHILKTD
;
A
#
# COMPACT_ATOMS: atom_id res chain seq x y z
N MET A 1 6.54 -12.53 30.97
CA MET A 1 6.55 -13.57 29.91
C MET A 1 6.09 -13.02 28.55
N ALA A 2 6.32 -11.73 28.25
CA ALA A 2 5.91 -11.10 26.96
C ALA A 2 7.12 -10.61 26.13
N LEU A 3 8.35 -10.79 26.64
CA LEU A 3 9.57 -10.26 26.03
C LEU A 3 10.13 -11.12 24.88
N LEU A 4 9.54 -12.30 24.62
CA LEU A 4 10.03 -13.28 23.63
C LEU A 4 9.28 -13.24 22.29
N GLU A 5 8.17 -12.50 22.18
CA GLU A 5 7.33 -12.47 20.97
C GLU A 5 7.77 -11.40 19.94
N LEU A 6 8.54 -10.39 20.36
CA LEU A 6 9.03 -9.35 19.43
C LEU A 6 10.35 -9.73 18.74
N SER A 7 11.11 -10.68 19.30
CA SER A 7 12.34 -11.20 18.68
C SER A 7 12.09 -12.30 17.64
N SER A 8 10.88 -12.87 17.60
CA SER A 8 10.51 -13.95 16.67
C SER A 8 10.02 -13.44 15.32
N ILE A 9 9.59 -12.17 15.23
CA ILE A 9 9.13 -11.57 13.99
C ILE A 9 10.36 -11.10 13.21
N SER A 10 10.64 -11.76 12.09
CA SER A 10 11.69 -11.31 11.19
C SER A 10 11.42 -9.85 10.79
N PRO A 11 12.44 -8.98 10.69
CA PRO A 11 12.27 -7.61 10.20
C PRO A 11 11.54 -7.53 8.84
N HIS A 12 11.61 -8.60 8.03
CA HIS A 12 10.87 -8.73 6.78
C HIS A 12 9.37 -9.00 7.00
N GLU A 13 9.03 -9.77 8.01
CA GLU A 13 7.66 -10.10 8.37
C GLU A 13 6.93 -8.90 9.01
N GLU A 14 7.64 -8.06 9.77
CA GLU A 14 7.12 -6.80 10.29
C GLU A 14 6.87 -5.77 9.17
N ARG A 15 7.80 -5.66 8.20
CA ARG A 15 7.62 -4.79 7.02
C ARG A 15 6.44 -5.23 6.14
N ASN A 16 6.23 -6.54 5.98
CA ASN A 16 5.08 -7.08 5.26
C ASN A 16 3.74 -6.82 5.94
N ARG A 17 3.73 -6.39 7.21
CA ARG A 17 2.51 -6.01 7.94
C ARG A 17 2.11 -4.55 7.70
N ILE A 18 2.99 -3.71 7.14
CA ILE A 18 2.71 -2.28 6.97
C ILE A 18 1.49 -2.05 6.08
N VAL A 19 1.30 -2.89 5.06
CA VAL A 19 0.15 -2.79 4.16
C VAL A 19 -0.48 -4.15 3.88
N ARG A 20 -1.81 -4.17 3.88
CA ARG A 20 -2.64 -5.29 3.43
C ARG A 20 -3.82 -4.76 2.64
N ILE A 21 -4.23 -5.44 1.57
CA ILE A 21 -5.45 -5.11 0.84
C ILE A 21 -6.55 -6.08 1.30
N LEU A 22 -7.41 -5.64 2.21
CA LEU A 22 -8.38 -6.48 2.89
C LEU A 22 -9.41 -7.08 1.94
N ASN A 23 -9.96 -6.24 1.06
CA ASN A 23 -11.00 -6.61 0.11
C ASN A 23 -11.07 -5.58 -1.04
N TYR A 24 -12.11 -5.73 -1.87
CA TYR A 24 -12.50 -4.71 -2.84
C TYR A 24 -13.99 -4.39 -2.70
N LYS A 25 -14.37 -3.15 -3.05
CA LYS A 25 -15.75 -2.65 -3.10
C LYS A 25 -16.07 -2.29 -4.54
N ARG A 26 -17.21 -2.77 -5.05
CA ARG A 26 -17.72 -2.37 -6.36
C ARG A 26 -18.71 -1.23 -6.19
N ASN A 27 -18.56 -0.19 -7.00
CA ASN A 27 -19.59 0.81 -7.18
C ASN A 27 -20.38 0.46 -8.44
N GLU A 28 -21.63 0.04 -8.27
CA GLU A 28 -22.50 -0.43 -9.36
C GLU A 28 -23.01 0.71 -10.25
N GLU A 29 -23.16 1.92 -9.70
CA GLU A 29 -23.66 3.09 -10.44
C GLU A 29 -22.63 3.64 -11.43
N THR A 30 -21.36 3.65 -11.01
CA THR A 30 -20.25 4.26 -11.78
C THR A 30 -19.26 3.23 -12.34
N ASN A 31 -19.54 1.93 -12.12
CA ASN A 31 -18.76 0.80 -12.63
C ASN A 31 -17.25 0.88 -12.35
N TYR A 32 -16.86 1.28 -11.14
CA TYR A 32 -15.47 1.17 -10.69
C TYR A 32 -15.31 0.29 -9.46
N THR A 33 -14.08 -0.21 -9.28
CA THR A 33 -13.70 -1.02 -8.11
C THR A 33 -12.67 -0.27 -7.26
N LEU A 34 -12.95 -0.19 -5.96
CA LEU A 34 -12.05 0.32 -4.93
C LEU A 34 -11.39 -0.85 -4.20
N TYR A 35 -10.09 -0.77 -3.97
CA TYR A 35 -9.33 -1.68 -3.13
C TYR A 35 -9.15 -1.05 -1.76
N VAL A 36 -9.55 -1.76 -0.70
CA VAL A 36 -9.45 -1.28 0.68
C VAL A 36 -8.11 -1.70 1.25
N ILE A 37 -7.21 -0.74 1.39
CA ILE A 37 -5.85 -0.93 1.88
C ILE A 37 -5.83 -0.60 3.37
N GLN A 38 -5.56 -1.59 4.22
CA GLN A 38 -5.21 -1.37 5.61
C GLN A 38 -3.73 -1.00 5.70
N VAL A 39 -3.44 0.09 6.40
CA VAL A 39 -2.08 0.53 6.70
C VAL A 39 -1.87 0.39 8.20
N HIS A 40 -0.75 -0.20 8.59
CA HIS A 40 -0.33 -0.41 9.96
C HIS A 40 1.06 0.16 10.17
N LEU A 41 1.23 1.10 11.09
CA LEU A 41 2.52 1.69 11.41
C LEU A 41 2.62 1.97 12.91
N GLY A 42 3.43 1.16 13.61
CA GLY A 42 3.44 1.15 15.07
C GLY A 42 2.05 0.81 15.60
N ASP A 43 1.54 1.63 16.51
CA ASP A 43 0.20 1.43 17.10
C ASP A 43 -0.94 1.97 16.23
N PHE A 44 -0.62 2.67 15.13
CA PHE A 44 -1.62 3.30 14.28
C PHE A 44 -2.06 2.36 13.17
N THR A 45 -3.37 2.20 13.03
CA THR A 45 -4.00 1.44 11.95
C THR A 45 -5.14 2.24 11.34
N TRP A 46 -5.15 2.38 10.02
CA TRP A 46 -6.25 3.00 9.28
C TRP A 46 -6.46 2.31 7.94
N THR A 47 -7.53 2.68 7.24
CA THR A 47 -7.81 2.18 5.89
C THR A 47 -7.84 3.32 4.90
N VAL A 48 -7.29 3.07 3.71
CA VAL A 48 -7.41 3.97 2.55
C VAL A 48 -8.02 3.21 1.38
N GLU A 49 -8.83 3.89 0.58
CA GLU A 49 -9.46 3.30 -0.60
C GLU A 49 -8.80 3.86 -1.87
N ARG A 50 -8.41 2.96 -2.78
CA ARG A 50 -7.76 3.30 -4.04
C ARG A 50 -8.31 2.46 -5.17
N ARG A 51 -8.52 3.07 -6.33
CA ARG A 51 -8.81 2.35 -7.58
C ARG A 51 -7.52 1.94 -8.24
N PHE A 52 -7.59 0.97 -9.15
CA PHE A 52 -6.44 0.59 -9.98
C PHE A 52 -5.75 1.79 -10.66
N ARG A 53 -6.53 2.76 -11.15
CA ARG A 53 -5.97 3.95 -11.81
C ARG A 53 -5.09 4.78 -10.87
N ASP A 54 -5.42 4.81 -9.58
CA ASP A 54 -4.69 5.59 -8.59
C ASP A 54 -3.33 4.91 -8.30
N PHE A 55 -3.29 3.56 -8.32
CA PHE A 55 -2.02 2.81 -8.34
C PHE A 55 -1.18 3.11 -9.59
N ALA A 56 -1.80 3.17 -10.77
CA ALA A 56 -1.10 3.48 -12.02
C ALA A 56 -0.52 4.90 -12.03
N GLU A 57 -1.23 5.88 -11.47
CA GLU A 57 -0.73 7.24 -11.33
C GLU A 57 0.44 7.30 -10.33
N PHE A 58 0.32 6.63 -9.19
CA PHE A 58 1.39 6.50 -8.21
C PHE A 58 2.64 5.84 -8.83
N ASP A 59 2.45 4.72 -9.55
CA ASP A 59 3.52 3.97 -10.20
C ASP A 59 4.26 4.82 -11.24
N SER A 60 3.54 5.55 -12.09
CA SER A 60 4.14 6.41 -13.11
C SER A 60 5.01 7.53 -12.52
N LYS A 61 4.61 8.07 -11.35
CA LYS A 61 5.41 9.05 -10.62
C LYS A 61 6.63 8.42 -9.93
N ARG A 62 6.51 7.16 -9.49
CA ARG A 62 7.58 6.44 -8.77
C ARG A 62 8.64 5.85 -9.70
N PHE A 63 8.21 5.23 -10.80
CA PHE A 63 9.07 4.63 -11.82
C PHE A 63 9.10 5.50 -13.06
N LYS A 64 9.98 6.50 -13.07
CA LYS A 64 10.17 7.38 -14.24
C LYS A 64 10.51 6.57 -15.51
N ASP A 65 11.29 5.51 -15.34
CA ASP A 65 11.50 4.47 -16.35
C ASP A 65 10.47 3.35 -16.15
N GLN A 66 9.41 3.38 -16.95
CA GLN A 66 8.29 2.43 -16.87
C GLN A 66 8.71 0.98 -17.15
N LYS A 67 9.87 0.74 -17.78
CA LYS A 67 10.41 -0.63 -17.96
C LYS A 67 10.80 -1.30 -16.64
N ARG A 68 10.98 -0.50 -15.57
CA ARG A 68 11.29 -0.99 -14.21
C ARG A 68 10.06 -1.17 -13.34
N SER A 69 8.89 -0.76 -13.84
CA SER A 69 7.62 -0.97 -13.13
C SER A 69 7.31 -2.46 -13.06
N PHE A 70 6.69 -2.85 -11.96
CA PHE A 70 6.14 -4.19 -11.73
C PHE A 70 4.67 -4.11 -11.32
N LEU A 71 3.98 -3.00 -11.66
CA LEU A 71 2.55 -2.89 -11.49
C LEU A 71 1.83 -3.94 -12.36
N PRO A 72 0.85 -4.69 -11.83
CA PRO A 72 0.10 -5.64 -12.63
C PRO A 72 -0.59 -4.93 -13.82
N PRO A 73 -0.66 -5.58 -15.00
CA PRO A 73 -1.14 -4.93 -16.20
C PRO A 73 -2.61 -4.53 -16.11
N LYS A 74 -2.95 -3.48 -16.86
CA LYS A 74 -4.35 -3.12 -17.10
C LYS A 74 -5.04 -4.27 -17.84
N LYS A 75 -6.27 -4.54 -17.44
CA LYS A 75 -7.18 -5.46 -18.13
C LYS A 75 -8.26 -4.62 -18.77
N LEU A 76 -8.34 -4.66 -20.09
CA LEU A 76 -9.24 -3.81 -20.89
C LEU A 76 -10.62 -4.45 -21.09
N VAL A 77 -10.71 -5.78 -21.01
CA VAL A 77 -11.96 -6.54 -21.17
C VAL A 77 -12.15 -7.45 -19.95
N GLY A 78 -13.36 -7.50 -19.39
CA GLY A 78 -13.64 -8.32 -18.19
C GLY A 78 -12.93 -7.82 -16.94
N ASN A 79 -12.74 -6.51 -16.82
CA ASN A 79 -12.12 -5.86 -15.67
C ASN A 79 -13.03 -5.81 -14.41
N SER A 80 -14.31 -6.14 -14.56
CA SER A 80 -15.29 -6.27 -13.48
C SER A 80 -15.56 -7.72 -13.06
N ASP A 81 -14.91 -8.69 -13.69
CA ASP A 81 -15.04 -10.12 -13.36
C ASP A 81 -14.56 -10.40 -11.91
N PRO A 82 -15.35 -11.08 -11.06
CA PRO A 82 -15.02 -11.28 -9.65
C PRO A 82 -13.72 -12.06 -9.40
N ASN A 83 -13.43 -13.08 -10.21
CA ASN A 83 -12.20 -13.86 -10.10
C ASN A 83 -11.00 -12.98 -10.40
N PHE A 84 -11.11 -12.20 -11.48
CA PHE A 84 -10.10 -11.24 -11.84
C PHE A 84 -9.88 -10.14 -10.80
N LEU A 85 -10.95 -9.60 -10.20
CA LEU A 85 -10.83 -8.59 -9.14
C LEU A 85 -10.12 -9.16 -7.91
N THR A 86 -10.36 -10.43 -7.58
CA THR A 86 -9.72 -11.15 -6.48
C THR A 86 -8.24 -11.38 -6.75
N GLU A 87 -7.88 -11.82 -7.95
CA GLU A 87 -6.50 -11.98 -8.40
C GLU A 87 -5.77 -10.63 -8.37
N ARG A 88 -6.34 -9.60 -9.01
CA ARG A 88 -5.77 -8.25 -9.04
C ARG A 88 -5.59 -7.67 -7.63
N ARG A 89 -6.51 -7.92 -6.69
CA ARG A 89 -6.33 -7.51 -5.29
C ARG A 89 -5.02 -8.09 -4.71
N SER A 90 -4.78 -9.37 -4.93
CA SER A 90 -3.57 -10.05 -4.47
C SER A 90 -2.31 -9.50 -5.14
N GLU A 91 -2.36 -9.26 -6.45
CA GLU A 91 -1.23 -8.68 -7.19
C GLU A 91 -0.91 -7.25 -6.75
N LEU A 92 -1.94 -6.42 -6.53
CA LEU A 92 -1.77 -5.05 -6.02
C LEU A 92 -1.23 -5.04 -4.59
N GLU A 93 -1.63 -5.99 -3.74
CA GLU A 93 -1.07 -6.14 -2.39
C GLU A 93 0.43 -6.46 -2.46
N LYS A 94 0.80 -7.44 -3.29
CA LYS A 94 2.21 -7.81 -3.51
C LYS A 94 3.01 -6.62 -4.05
N TYR A 95 2.49 -5.93 -5.06
CA TYR A 95 3.10 -4.72 -5.61
C TYR A 95 3.35 -3.67 -4.52
N LEU A 96 2.33 -3.34 -3.73
CA LEU A 96 2.42 -2.27 -2.74
C LEU A 96 3.39 -2.62 -1.60
N ARG A 97 3.38 -3.87 -1.12
CA ARG A 97 4.35 -4.35 -0.13
C ARG A 97 5.78 -4.20 -0.63
N THR A 98 6.06 -4.67 -1.85
CA THR A 98 7.39 -4.55 -2.44
C THR A 98 7.81 -3.09 -2.61
N VAL A 99 6.90 -2.19 -3.00
CA VAL A 99 7.20 -0.75 -3.07
C VAL A 99 7.53 -0.18 -1.69
N VAL A 100 6.74 -0.48 -0.66
CA VAL A 100 7.00 -0.04 0.71
C VAL A 100 8.36 -0.52 1.19
N GLU A 101 8.69 -1.80 0.98
CA GLU A 101 9.98 -2.38 1.35
C GLU A 101 11.16 -1.69 0.64
N LEU A 102 11.05 -1.46 -0.67
CA LEU A 102 12.07 -0.76 -1.46
C LEU A 102 12.28 0.66 -0.94
N GLU A 103 11.21 1.37 -0.62
CA GLU A 103 11.29 2.74 -0.11
C GLU A 103 11.93 2.80 1.27
N MET A 104 11.53 1.93 2.18
CA MET A 104 12.15 1.84 3.52
C MET A 104 13.64 1.50 3.42
N TRP A 105 14.00 0.58 2.53
CA TRP A 105 15.40 0.23 2.31
C TRP A 105 16.21 1.40 1.74
N LEU A 106 15.66 2.15 0.79
CA LEU A 106 16.30 3.35 0.24
C LEU A 106 16.46 4.45 1.30
N GLN A 107 15.47 4.65 2.17
CA GLN A 107 15.54 5.62 3.25
C GLN A 107 16.61 5.25 4.29
N LYS A 108 16.66 3.98 4.70
CA LYS A 108 17.69 3.48 5.61
C LYS A 108 19.10 3.71 5.06
N LYS A 109 19.30 3.53 3.75
CA LYS A 109 20.58 3.83 3.07
C LYS A 109 20.95 5.30 3.06
N ARG A 110 19.96 6.19 3.19
CA ARG A 110 20.14 7.65 3.21
C ARG A 110 20.14 8.21 4.63
N GLU A 111 20.21 7.35 5.65
CA GLU A 111 20.10 7.73 7.07
C GLU A 111 18.81 8.49 7.39
N GLY A 112 17.78 8.33 6.56
CA GLY A 112 16.46 8.92 6.73
C GLY A 112 15.49 7.94 7.37
N PHE A 113 14.64 8.44 8.26
CA PHE A 113 13.59 7.66 8.92
C PHE A 113 12.17 8.05 8.47
N ALA A 114 12.05 8.97 7.51
CA ALA A 114 10.77 9.50 7.06
C ALA A 114 10.22 8.73 5.85
N MET A 115 8.91 8.50 5.84
CA MET A 115 8.21 7.95 4.67
C MET A 115 8.33 8.92 3.49
N PRO A 116 8.68 8.45 2.27
CA PRO A 116 8.70 9.30 1.09
C PRO A 116 7.35 9.97 0.86
N ARG A 117 7.35 11.27 0.52
CA ARG A 117 6.12 12.07 0.33
C ARG A 117 5.12 11.46 -0.64
N LEU A 118 5.61 10.82 -1.72
CA LEU A 118 4.74 10.19 -2.72
C LEU A 118 3.97 9.02 -2.13
N LEU A 119 4.64 8.14 -1.37
CA LEU A 119 4.04 7.01 -0.67
C LEU A 119 3.10 7.48 0.46
N ALA A 120 3.53 8.48 1.23
CA ALA A 120 2.72 9.06 2.31
C ALA A 120 1.40 9.66 1.80
N ARG A 121 1.39 10.28 0.61
CA ARG A 121 0.15 10.75 -0.05
C ARG A 121 -0.69 9.58 -0.56
N PHE A 122 -0.06 8.59 -1.19
CA PHE A 122 -0.79 7.43 -1.68
C PHE A 122 -1.52 6.67 -0.56
N LEU A 123 -0.92 6.60 0.63
CA LEU A 123 -1.47 5.95 1.82
C LEU A 123 -2.29 6.90 2.74
N ASP A 124 -2.56 8.13 2.31
CA ASP A 124 -3.26 9.18 3.09
C ASP A 124 -2.68 9.45 4.49
N PHE A 125 -1.38 9.21 4.67
CA PHE A 125 -0.67 9.38 5.95
C PHE A 125 -0.88 10.78 6.56
N HIS A 126 -0.82 11.81 5.72
CA HIS A 126 -0.99 13.22 6.12
C HIS A 126 -2.35 13.53 6.77
N GLN A 127 -3.42 12.81 6.39
CA GLN A 127 -4.75 13.04 6.95
C GLN A 127 -4.82 12.57 8.41
N TYR A 128 -4.00 11.59 8.79
CA TYR A 128 -4.03 11.00 10.11
C TYR A 128 -2.92 11.54 11.03
N VAL A 129 -1.80 12.05 10.51
CA VAL A 129 -0.77 12.73 11.33
C VAL A 129 -1.33 13.94 12.08
N SER A 130 -2.23 14.71 11.48
CA SER A 130 -2.86 15.86 12.16
C SER A 130 -3.80 15.47 13.31
N HIS A 131 -4.29 14.23 13.33
CA HIS A 131 -5.05 13.67 14.46
C HIS A 131 -4.12 13.07 15.52
N ILE A 132 -2.96 12.55 15.12
CA ILE A 132 -1.95 11.95 16.01
C ILE A 132 -1.25 13.01 16.87
N LEU A 133 -0.92 14.18 16.30
CA LEU A 133 -0.23 15.26 17.02
C LEU A 133 -1.15 16.11 17.93
N LYS A 134 -2.43 15.77 18.03
CA LYS A 134 -3.41 16.50 18.88
C LYS A 134 -3.77 15.76 20.16
N THR A 135 -3.18 14.59 20.39
CA THR A 135 -3.45 13.74 21.57
C THR A 135 -2.34 13.77 22.63
N ASP A 136 -1.37 14.67 22.50
CA ASP A 136 -0.35 14.95 23.53
C ASP A 136 -0.62 16.29 24.24
#